data_AF-A0A1R4KVB7-F1
#
_entry.id   AF-A0A1R4KVB7-F1
#
_cell.length_a   1.000
_cell.length_b   1.000
_cell.length_c   1.000
_cell.angle_alpha   90.00
_cell.angle_beta   90.00
_cell.angle_gamma   90.00
#
_symmetry.space_group_name_H-M   'P 1'
#
loop_
_entity.id
_entity.type
_entity.pdbx_description
1 polymer ?
#
loop_
_entity_poly.entity_id
_entity_poly.type
_entity_poly.pdbx_seq_one_letter_code
_entity_poly.pdbx_strand_id
1 'polypeptide(L)'
;MNISDLITGGIGAQATSAIAKTTGVNESKAKWVIAAAVPLMIAALNYNAKNKGQGEAIDKAAQDHSSGGLMDKLGGLFGGEESNEQGNKIVQHMFGNNTAAVTESVAEKSGLSQNQVGGVLASLAPVVMSYIGQQKKQNGSGGGIGDLIGSVLGGGSTGGIGGLLNGMLGGDSSQEAQPGNQNPTDALGDLAGEFFNKDKGPEDKGNILESIAGMFGK
;
A
#
# COMPACT_ATOMS: atom_id res chain seq x y z
N MET A 1 1.67 -16.83 -1.90
CA MET A 1 1.88 -16.15 -0.59
C MET A 1 0.72 -15.19 -0.36
N ASN A 2 0.22 -15.04 0.87
CA ASN A 2 -0.88 -14.12 1.16
C ASN A 2 -0.35 -12.70 1.43
N ILE A 3 -1.14 -11.67 1.12
CA ILE A 3 -0.81 -10.27 1.45
C ILE A 3 -0.66 -10.09 2.98
N SER A 4 -1.39 -10.86 3.76
CA SER A 4 -1.30 -10.91 5.22
C SER A 4 0.10 -11.33 5.68
N ASP A 5 0.75 -12.30 5.01
CA ASP A 5 2.14 -12.68 5.34
C ASP A 5 3.15 -11.56 5.05
N LEU A 6 2.80 -10.66 4.12
CA LEU A 6 3.63 -9.53 3.73
C LEU A 6 3.45 -8.32 4.66
N ILE A 7 2.36 -8.26 5.41
CA ILE A 7 2.06 -7.15 6.35
C ILE A 7 2.29 -7.58 7.80
N THR A 8 1.86 -8.80 8.17
CA THR A 8 1.90 -9.33 9.54
C THR A 8 2.80 -10.55 9.71
N GLY A 9 3.23 -11.19 8.61
CA GLY A 9 4.16 -12.31 8.65
C GLY A 9 5.62 -11.88 8.79
N GLY A 10 6.53 -12.87 8.83
CA GLY A 10 7.96 -12.64 9.04
C GLY A 10 8.60 -11.71 7.99
N ILE A 11 8.11 -11.77 6.75
CA ILE A 11 8.53 -10.89 5.66
C ILE A 11 8.13 -9.44 5.90
N GLY A 12 6.90 -9.19 6.38
CA GLY A 12 6.44 -7.84 6.71
C GLY A 12 7.22 -7.22 7.86
N ALA A 13 7.57 -8.02 8.87
CA ALA A 13 8.43 -7.59 9.97
C ALA A 13 9.86 -7.26 9.48
N GLN A 14 10.43 -8.08 8.60
CA GLN A 14 11.75 -7.83 8.00
C GLN A 14 11.76 -6.59 7.11
N ALA A 15 10.73 -6.38 6.28
CA ALA A 15 10.57 -5.18 5.47
C ALA A 15 10.45 -3.93 6.34
N THR A 16 9.62 -4.00 7.38
CA THR A 16 9.46 -2.89 8.35
C THR A 16 10.77 -2.54 9.02
N SER A 17 11.53 -3.54 9.50
CA SER A 17 12.81 -3.29 10.17
C SER A 17 13.87 -2.76 9.20
N ALA A 18 13.90 -3.26 7.95
CA ALA A 18 14.80 -2.75 6.92
C ALA A 18 14.50 -1.28 6.59
N ILE A 19 13.23 -0.96 6.34
CA ILE A 19 12.76 0.40 6.05
C ILE A 19 13.04 1.33 7.23
N ALA A 20 12.74 0.91 8.46
CA ALA A 20 13.02 1.70 9.67
C ALA A 20 14.51 2.05 9.79
N LYS A 21 15.39 1.08 9.53
CA LYS A 21 16.85 1.26 9.57
C LYS A 21 17.36 2.19 8.47
N THR A 22 16.85 2.07 7.24
CA THR A 22 17.34 2.87 6.10
C THR A 22 16.79 4.29 6.11
N THR A 23 15.58 4.49 6.64
CA THR A 23 14.92 5.81 6.68
C THR A 23 15.11 6.56 8.01
N GLY A 24 15.70 5.92 9.02
CA GLY A 24 15.86 6.48 10.36
C GLY A 24 14.52 6.67 11.10
N VAL A 25 13.46 6.00 10.65
CA VAL A 25 12.12 6.05 11.23
C VAL A 25 11.98 4.95 12.28
N ASN A 26 11.27 5.22 13.37
CA ASN A 26 10.95 4.20 14.36
C ASN A 26 10.09 3.07 13.75
N GLU A 27 10.37 1.81 14.10
CA GLU A 27 9.66 0.63 13.55
C GLU A 27 8.13 0.72 13.68
N SER A 28 7.60 1.25 14.78
CA SER A 28 6.15 1.41 14.97
C SER A 28 5.54 2.40 13.98
N LYS A 29 6.24 3.51 13.70
CA LYS A 29 5.81 4.50 12.71
C LYS A 29 5.98 3.98 11.28
N ALA A 30 7.10 3.29 11.00
CA ALA A 30 7.32 2.64 9.70
C ALA A 30 6.22 1.59 9.42
N LYS A 31 5.86 0.78 10.41
CA LYS A 31 4.77 -0.21 10.31
C LYS A 31 3.44 0.46 9.99
N TRP A 32 3.12 1.57 10.65
CA TRP A 32 1.90 2.33 10.38
C TRP A 32 1.88 2.88 8.95
N VAL A 33 2.98 3.51 8.52
CA VAL A 33 3.10 4.03 7.15
C VAL A 33 2.97 2.92 6.12
N ILE A 34 3.61 1.76 6.33
CA ILE A 34 3.51 0.60 5.44
C ILE A 34 2.06 0.10 5.36
N ALA A 35 1.38 -0.04 6.51
CA ALA A 35 0.00 -0.50 6.56
C ALA A 35 -0.97 0.47 5.86
N ALA A 36 -0.70 1.78 5.89
CA ALA A 36 -1.46 2.78 5.14
C ALA A 36 -1.09 2.80 3.64
N ALA A 37 0.19 2.74 3.33
CA ALA A 37 0.71 2.96 1.97
C ALA A 37 0.50 1.76 1.05
N VAL A 38 0.63 0.53 1.53
CA VAL A 38 0.48 -0.68 0.69
C VAL A 38 -0.90 -0.72 0.02
N PRO A 39 -2.03 -0.58 0.73
CA PRO A 39 -3.35 -0.54 0.10
C PRO A 39 -3.50 0.62 -0.89
N LEU A 40 -2.99 1.81 -0.55
CA LEU A 40 -3.05 2.99 -1.42
C LEU A 40 -2.26 2.80 -2.71
N MET A 41 -1.04 2.23 -2.66
CA MET A 41 -0.23 1.92 -3.83
C MET A 41 -0.94 0.92 -4.75
N ILE A 42 -1.53 -0.14 -4.18
CA ILE A 42 -2.25 -1.17 -4.93
C ILE A 42 -3.51 -0.59 -5.58
N ALA A 43 -4.24 0.27 -4.86
CA ALA A 43 -5.39 0.97 -5.41
C ALA A 43 -5.00 1.93 -6.54
N ALA A 44 -3.92 2.68 -6.39
CA ALA A 44 -3.40 3.59 -7.41
C ALA A 44 -2.94 2.83 -8.66
N LEU A 45 -2.26 1.69 -8.50
CA LEU A 45 -1.89 0.82 -9.62
C LEU A 45 -3.10 0.24 -10.34
N ASN A 46 -4.12 -0.22 -9.60
CA ASN A 46 -5.37 -0.68 -10.19
C ASN A 46 -6.06 0.43 -10.98
N TYR A 47 -6.11 1.64 -10.42
CA TYR A 47 -6.68 2.81 -11.08
C TYR A 47 -5.93 3.13 -12.37
N ASN A 48 -4.60 3.18 -12.33
CA ASN A 48 -3.76 3.47 -13.49
C ASN A 48 -3.86 2.39 -14.57
N ALA A 49 -3.93 1.11 -14.17
CA ALA A 49 -4.11 0.00 -15.10
C ALA A 49 -5.46 0.07 -15.82
N LYS A 50 -6.54 0.43 -15.11
CA LYS A 50 -7.90 0.45 -15.65
C LYS A 50 -8.26 1.74 -16.39
N ASN A 51 -7.82 2.89 -15.89
CA ASN A 51 -8.31 4.20 -16.35
C ASN A 51 -7.28 4.96 -17.17
N LYS A 52 -5.97 4.74 -16.95
CA LYS A 52 -4.90 5.46 -17.67
C LYS A 52 -4.27 4.63 -18.79
N GLY A 53 -4.77 3.43 -19.06
CA GLY A 53 -4.18 2.51 -20.03
C GLY A 53 -2.75 2.08 -19.67
N GLN A 54 -2.34 2.22 -18.40
CA GLN A 54 -0.97 1.93 -17.96
C GLN A 54 -0.76 0.45 -17.60
N GLY A 55 -1.72 -0.42 -17.95
CA GLY A 55 -1.67 -1.85 -17.63
C GLY A 55 -0.38 -2.51 -18.11
N GLU A 56 0.03 -2.30 -19.36
CA GLU A 56 1.26 -2.90 -19.92
C GLU A 56 2.54 -2.37 -19.28
N ALA A 57 2.58 -1.06 -18.96
CA ALA A 57 3.73 -0.45 -18.29
C ALA A 57 3.89 -0.97 -16.86
N ILE A 58 2.78 -1.06 -16.13
CA ILE A 58 2.71 -1.66 -14.79
C ILE A 58 3.12 -3.13 -14.85
N ASP A 59 2.65 -3.84 -15.88
CA ASP A 59 2.96 -5.24 -16.09
C ASP A 59 4.46 -5.48 -16.31
N LYS A 60 5.07 -4.67 -17.17
CA LYS A 60 6.52 -4.69 -17.40
C LYS A 60 7.29 -4.37 -16.12
N ALA A 61 6.91 -3.31 -15.40
CA ALA A 61 7.54 -2.95 -14.14
C ALA A 61 7.39 -4.07 -13.09
N ALA A 62 6.23 -4.70 -12.99
CA ALA A 62 6.01 -5.84 -12.09
C ALA A 62 6.88 -7.04 -12.48
N GLN A 63 7.06 -7.32 -13.78
CA GLN A 63 7.98 -8.37 -14.24
C GLN A 63 9.43 -8.04 -13.90
N ASP A 64 9.89 -6.83 -14.21
CA ASP A 64 11.25 -6.35 -13.96
C ASP A 64 11.60 -6.43 -12.46
N HIS A 65 10.68 -6.00 -11.59
CA HIS A 65 10.87 -6.01 -10.14
C HIS A 65 10.53 -7.34 -9.45
N SER A 66 9.92 -8.31 -10.14
CA SER A 66 9.72 -9.67 -9.63
C SER A 66 10.96 -10.55 -9.74
N SER A 67 11.95 -10.13 -10.52
CA SER A 67 13.22 -10.83 -10.72
C SER A 67 14.12 -10.59 -9.50
N GLY A 68 14.55 -11.67 -8.84
CA GLY A 68 15.33 -11.64 -7.58
C GLY A 68 14.55 -12.08 -6.34
N GLY A 69 13.21 -12.09 -6.38
CA GLY A 69 12.41 -12.40 -5.19
C GLY A 69 12.47 -11.30 -4.12
N LEU A 70 11.62 -11.42 -3.11
CA LEU A 70 11.46 -10.37 -2.10
C LEU A 70 12.69 -10.22 -1.20
N MET A 71 13.40 -11.31 -0.92
CA MET A 71 14.61 -11.27 -0.08
C MET A 71 15.75 -10.47 -0.74
N ASP A 72 15.89 -10.57 -2.06
CA ASP A 72 16.85 -9.78 -2.84
C ASP A 72 16.50 -8.30 -2.83
N LYS A 73 15.21 -7.96 -2.91
CA LYS A 73 14.74 -6.57 -2.83
C LYS A 73 14.94 -5.98 -1.44
N LEU A 74 14.75 -6.77 -0.38
CA LEU A 74 15.09 -6.36 0.98
C LEU A 74 16.61 -6.16 1.15
N GLY A 75 17.43 -7.00 0.51
CA GLY A 75 18.88 -6.80 0.44
C GLY A 75 19.27 -5.52 -0.31
N GLY A 76 18.65 -5.25 -1.46
CA GLY A 76 18.87 -4.05 -2.26
C GLY A 76 18.36 -2.76 -1.61
N LEU A 77 17.44 -2.87 -0.65
CA LEU A 77 16.95 -1.77 0.18
C LEU A 77 18.09 -1.17 1.04
N PHE A 78 19.10 -1.98 1.38
CA PHE A 78 20.34 -1.53 2.03
C PHE A 78 21.39 -0.98 1.04
N GLY A 79 21.09 -0.98 -0.26
CA GLY A 79 22.01 -0.59 -1.34
C GLY A 79 22.29 0.92 -1.46
N GLY A 80 21.65 1.77 -0.65
CA GLY A 80 21.94 3.21 -0.59
C GLY A 80 21.03 4.09 -1.45
N GLU A 81 21.52 5.26 -1.88
CA GLU A 81 20.76 6.32 -2.57
C GLU A 81 20.13 5.89 -3.89
N GLU A 82 20.80 5.03 -4.68
CA GLU A 82 20.30 4.60 -6.00
C GLU A 82 18.97 3.83 -5.90
N SER A 83 18.82 2.98 -4.88
CA SER A 83 17.58 2.26 -4.58
C SER A 83 16.45 3.22 -4.20
N ASN A 84 16.78 4.34 -3.53
CA ASN A 84 15.81 5.33 -3.10
C ASN A 84 15.33 6.21 -4.28
N GLU A 85 16.23 6.61 -5.17
CA GLU A 85 15.88 7.32 -6.41
C GLU A 85 14.99 6.47 -7.33
N GLN A 86 15.33 5.19 -7.49
CA GLN A 86 14.49 4.26 -8.26
C GLN A 86 13.13 4.08 -7.59
N GLY A 87 13.10 3.94 -6.27
CA GLY A 87 11.89 3.89 -5.47
C GLY A 87 10.98 5.10 -5.68
N ASN A 88 11.53 6.31 -5.60
CA ASN A 88 10.79 7.55 -5.83
C ASN A 88 10.18 7.62 -7.23
N LYS A 89 10.89 7.15 -8.25
CA LYS A 89 10.34 7.07 -9.62
C LYS A 89 9.15 6.12 -9.69
N ILE A 90 9.19 4.98 -8.98
CA ILE A 90 8.06 4.03 -8.95
C ILE A 90 6.87 4.65 -8.22
N VAL A 91 7.10 5.28 -7.06
CA VAL A 91 6.07 6.01 -6.29
C VAL A 91 5.41 7.07 -7.18
N GLN A 92 6.21 7.84 -7.92
CA GLN A 92 5.70 8.85 -8.85
C GLN A 92 4.89 8.25 -10.00
N HIS A 93 5.24 7.07 -10.50
CA HIS A 93 4.42 6.37 -11.50
C HIS A 93 3.12 5.80 -10.90
N MET A 94 3.16 5.36 -9.63
CA MET A 94 1.97 4.85 -8.92
C MET A 94 0.97 5.96 -8.65
N PHE A 95 1.38 7.03 -7.98
CA PHE A 95 0.47 8.09 -7.52
C PHE A 95 0.37 9.26 -8.50
N GLY A 96 1.31 9.43 -9.43
CA GLY A 96 1.30 10.51 -10.41
C GLY A 96 1.30 11.89 -9.75
N ASN A 97 0.32 12.72 -10.09
CA ASN A 97 0.16 14.05 -9.50
C ASN A 97 -0.22 13.99 -8.00
N ASN A 98 -0.73 12.85 -7.52
CA ASN A 98 -1.15 12.67 -6.14
C ASN A 98 0.00 12.29 -5.20
N THR A 99 1.21 12.05 -5.71
CA THR A 99 2.36 11.66 -4.87
C THR A 99 2.60 12.66 -3.73
N ALA A 100 2.54 13.96 -4.02
CA ALA A 100 2.75 15.01 -3.02
C ALA A 100 1.63 14.99 -1.96
N ALA A 101 0.37 14.94 -2.39
CA ALA A 101 -0.79 14.93 -1.49
C ALA A 101 -0.84 13.68 -0.59
N VAL A 102 -0.50 12.51 -1.13
CA VAL A 102 -0.40 11.25 -0.36
C VAL A 102 0.74 11.34 0.64
N THR A 103 1.92 11.81 0.20
CA THR A 103 3.09 11.97 1.07
C THR A 103 2.80 12.92 2.23
N GLU A 104 2.15 14.05 1.96
CA GLU A 104 1.75 15.03 2.95
C GLU A 104 0.73 14.47 3.94
N SER A 105 -0.35 13.86 3.45
CA SER A 105 -1.40 13.28 4.30
C SER A 105 -0.86 12.19 5.22
N VAL A 106 0.04 11.34 4.70
CA VAL A 106 0.68 10.26 5.48
C VAL A 106 1.69 10.86 6.47
N ALA A 107 2.42 11.92 6.11
CA ALA A 107 3.36 12.61 7.01
C ALA A 107 2.64 13.24 8.21
N GLU A 108 1.55 13.98 7.96
CA GLU A 108 0.74 14.59 9.02
C GLU A 108 0.22 13.56 10.02
N LYS A 109 -0.33 12.45 9.51
CA LYS A 109 -0.97 11.43 10.36
C LYS A 109 0.01 10.47 11.04
N SER A 110 1.18 10.23 10.44
CA SER A 110 2.25 9.44 11.09
C SER A 110 3.11 10.27 12.06
N GLY A 111 2.98 11.60 12.03
CA GLY A 111 3.88 12.51 12.75
C GLY A 111 5.34 12.35 12.31
N LEU A 112 5.55 12.16 11.00
CA LEU A 112 6.86 12.07 10.35
C LEU A 112 7.03 13.24 9.39
N SER A 113 8.27 13.55 9.04
CA SER A 113 8.53 14.52 7.96
C SER A 113 8.17 13.92 6.59
N GLN A 114 7.80 14.78 5.63
CA GLN A 114 7.55 14.38 4.25
C GLN A 114 8.74 13.64 3.63
N ASN A 115 9.97 14.01 3.98
CA ASN A 115 11.19 13.31 3.52
C ASN A 115 11.28 11.88 4.08
N GLN A 116 10.94 11.68 5.35
CA GLN A 116 10.90 10.35 5.96
C GLN A 116 9.82 9.48 5.32
N VAL A 117 8.61 10.03 5.15
CA VAL A 117 7.53 9.32 4.46
C VAL A 117 7.91 8.99 3.02
N GLY A 118 8.46 9.95 2.28
CA GLY A 118 8.96 9.75 0.92
C GLY A 118 9.98 8.62 0.85
N GLY A 119 10.95 8.57 1.76
CA GLY A 119 11.94 7.49 1.84
C GLY A 119 11.32 6.13 2.17
N VAL A 120 10.30 6.09 3.04
CA VAL A 120 9.54 4.87 3.33
C VAL A 120 8.77 4.40 2.09
N LEU A 121 8.04 5.30 1.42
CA LEU A 121 7.29 4.99 0.21
C LEU A 121 8.21 4.52 -0.91
N ALA A 122 9.34 5.18 -1.12
CA ALA A 122 10.34 4.82 -2.12
C ALA A 122 10.91 3.43 -1.88
N SER A 123 11.22 3.10 -0.63
CA SER A 123 11.71 1.78 -0.24
C SER A 123 10.65 0.69 -0.38
N LEU A 124 9.39 1.05 -0.12
CA LEU A 124 8.26 0.14 -0.15
C LEU A 124 7.79 -0.17 -1.58
N ALA A 125 7.92 0.78 -2.50
CA ALA A 125 7.39 0.65 -3.85
C ALA A 125 7.97 -0.56 -4.63
N PRO A 126 9.30 -0.82 -4.66
CA PRO A 126 9.86 -2.03 -5.26
C PRO A 126 9.35 -3.33 -4.64
N VAL A 127 9.09 -3.33 -3.32
CA VAL A 127 8.57 -4.51 -2.59
C VAL A 127 7.13 -4.81 -3.03
N VAL A 128 6.27 -3.80 -3.08
CA VAL A 128 4.89 -3.94 -3.58
C VAL A 128 4.90 -4.42 -5.03
N MET A 129 5.76 -3.87 -5.87
CA MET A 129 5.85 -4.26 -7.28
C MET A 129 6.35 -5.69 -7.47
N SER A 130 7.34 -6.11 -6.66
CA SER A 130 7.81 -7.49 -6.63
C SER A 130 6.71 -8.46 -6.22
N TYR A 131 5.90 -8.09 -5.22
CA TYR A 131 4.76 -8.90 -4.79
C TYR A 131 3.72 -9.07 -5.90
N ILE A 132 3.31 -7.97 -6.56
CA ILE A 132 2.35 -8.03 -7.66
C ILE A 132 2.89 -8.91 -8.82
N GLY A 133 4.16 -8.76 -9.18
CA GLY A 133 4.77 -9.57 -10.23
C GLY A 133 4.87 -11.06 -9.86
N GLN A 134 5.14 -11.39 -8.59
CA GLN A 134 5.09 -12.77 -8.09
C GLN A 134 3.66 -13.32 -8.13
N GLN A 135 2.67 -12.54 -7.71
CA GLN A 135 1.27 -12.92 -7.72
C GLN A 135 0.77 -13.18 -9.14
N LYS A 136 1.23 -12.39 -10.12
CA LYS A 136 0.99 -12.62 -11.55
C LYS A 136 1.61 -13.94 -12.04
N LYS A 137 2.88 -14.20 -11.71
CA LYS A 137 3.56 -15.46 -12.04
C LYS A 137 2.82 -16.67 -11.46
N GLN A 138 2.25 -16.53 -10.26
CA GLN A 138 1.56 -17.62 -9.57
C GLN A 138 0.13 -17.87 -10.11
N ASN A 139 -0.62 -16.83 -10.49
CA ASN A 139 -2.02 -16.95 -10.94
C ASN A 139 -2.21 -17.15 -12.45
N GLY A 140 -1.12 -17.12 -13.24
CA GLY A 140 -1.15 -17.38 -14.68
C GLY A 140 -1.64 -16.19 -15.52
N SER A 141 -1.05 -16.02 -16.70
CA SER A 141 -1.15 -14.87 -17.60
C SER A 141 -2.50 -14.66 -18.32
N GLY A 142 -3.61 -15.22 -17.81
CA GLY A 142 -4.90 -15.21 -18.52
C GLY A 142 -5.64 -13.87 -18.50
N GLY A 143 -5.32 -12.96 -17.57
CA GLY A 143 -5.93 -11.64 -17.41
C GLY A 143 -4.90 -10.53 -17.26
N GLY A 144 -5.29 -9.29 -17.58
CA GLY A 144 -4.41 -8.13 -17.46
C GLY A 144 -4.02 -7.85 -16.00
N ILE A 145 -2.92 -7.12 -15.78
CA ILE A 145 -2.46 -6.77 -14.42
C ILE A 145 -3.55 -6.04 -13.62
N GLY A 146 -4.39 -5.24 -14.27
CA GLY A 146 -5.51 -4.55 -13.62
C GLY A 146 -6.58 -5.49 -13.08
N ASP A 147 -6.81 -6.65 -13.71
CA ASP A 147 -7.75 -7.65 -13.23
C ASP A 147 -7.18 -8.43 -12.06
N LEU A 148 -5.88 -8.75 -12.13
CA LEU A 148 -5.15 -9.34 -11.00
C LEU A 148 -5.17 -8.41 -9.79
N ILE A 149 -4.75 -7.16 -9.95
CA ILE A 149 -4.75 -6.18 -8.85
C ILE A 149 -6.19 -5.94 -8.35
N GLY A 150 -7.16 -5.84 -9.26
CA GLY A 150 -8.57 -5.74 -8.92
C GLY A 150 -9.09 -6.93 -8.11
N SER A 151 -8.66 -8.16 -8.45
CA SER A 151 -9.00 -9.37 -7.68
C SER A 151 -8.31 -9.43 -6.32
N VAL A 152 -7.09 -8.91 -6.20
CA VAL A 152 -6.40 -8.76 -4.91
C VAL A 152 -7.12 -7.74 -4.02
N LEU A 153 -7.64 -6.66 -4.61
CA LEU A 153 -8.33 -5.59 -3.88
C LEU A 153 -9.78 -5.96 -3.51
N GLY A 154 -10.55 -6.50 -4.46
CA GLY A 154 -11.99 -6.71 -4.37
C GLY A 154 -12.46 -8.18 -4.38
N GLY A 155 -11.55 -9.15 -4.48
CA GLY A 155 -11.91 -10.57 -4.42
C GLY A 155 -12.38 -10.94 -3.02
N GLY A 156 -13.69 -11.14 -2.85
CA GLY A 156 -14.37 -11.57 -1.62
C GLY A 156 -14.04 -13.01 -1.16
N SER A 157 -12.81 -13.47 -1.36
CA SER A 157 -12.29 -14.72 -0.83
C SER A 157 -11.15 -14.43 0.13
N THR A 158 -11.00 -15.31 1.11
CA THR A 158 -10.13 -15.33 2.31
C THR A 158 -8.62 -15.03 2.11
N GLY A 159 -8.18 -14.48 0.98
CA GLY A 159 -6.77 -14.18 0.67
C GLY A 159 -6.48 -12.78 0.08
N GLY A 160 -7.51 -11.95 -0.20
CA GLY A 160 -7.33 -10.58 -0.71
C GLY A 160 -7.26 -9.50 0.38
N ILE A 161 -6.88 -8.28 0.00
CA ILE A 161 -6.85 -7.10 0.88
C ILE A 161 -8.24 -6.82 1.45
N GLY A 162 -9.31 -6.98 0.66
CA GLY A 162 -10.68 -6.87 1.15
C GLY A 162 -11.05 -7.90 2.24
N GLY A 163 -10.48 -9.11 2.18
CA GLY A 163 -10.66 -10.13 3.21
C GLY A 163 -9.89 -9.82 4.50
N LEU A 164 -8.71 -9.21 4.38
CA LEU A 164 -7.95 -8.71 5.53
C LEU A 164 -8.65 -7.51 6.19
N LEU A 165 -9.16 -6.56 5.40
CA LEU A 165 -9.96 -5.45 5.92
C LEU A 165 -11.24 -5.98 6.57
N ASN A 166 -11.96 -6.92 5.95
CA ASN A 166 -13.16 -7.49 6.56
C ASN A 166 -12.86 -8.34 7.80
N GLY A 167 -11.72 -9.03 7.85
CA GLY A 167 -11.27 -9.77 9.04
C GLY A 167 -10.78 -8.87 10.17
N MET A 168 -10.22 -7.70 9.84
CA MET A 168 -9.76 -6.70 10.81
C MET A 168 -10.87 -5.73 11.24
N LEU A 169 -11.86 -5.48 10.38
CA LEU A 169 -13.01 -4.60 10.62
C LEU A 169 -14.22 -5.37 11.16
N GLY A 170 -14.37 -6.64 10.78
CA GLY A 170 -15.45 -7.53 11.22
C GLY A 170 -15.03 -8.58 12.26
N GLY A 171 -13.74 -8.63 12.61
CA GLY A 171 -13.22 -9.42 13.73
C GLY A 171 -13.11 -8.55 14.96
N ASP A 172 -14.18 -8.54 15.76
CA ASP A 172 -14.29 -7.96 17.10
C ASP A 172 -14.80 -6.50 17.20
N SER A 173 -16.11 -6.34 17.06
CA SER A 173 -16.86 -5.15 17.52
C SER A 173 -17.33 -5.29 18.98
N SER A 174 -16.71 -6.17 19.78
CA SER A 174 -17.09 -6.38 21.19
C SER A 174 -15.91 -6.18 22.13
N GLN A 175 -15.23 -5.03 22.03
CA GLN A 175 -14.38 -4.62 23.14
C GLN A 175 -14.52 -3.14 23.45
N GLU A 176 -15.05 -2.92 24.65
CA GLU A 176 -15.27 -1.64 25.32
C GLU A 176 -14.11 -0.67 25.10
N ALA A 177 -14.47 0.56 24.71
CA ALA A 177 -13.58 1.69 24.61
C ALA A 177 -12.90 1.97 25.96
N GLN A 178 -11.60 1.72 26.04
CA GLN A 178 -10.76 2.23 27.13
C GLN A 178 -9.95 3.42 26.60
N PRO A 179 -10.09 4.63 27.18
CA PRO A 179 -9.41 5.82 26.68
C PRO A 179 -7.93 5.76 27.07
N GLY A 180 -7.04 5.87 26.07
CA GLY A 180 -5.62 6.18 26.31
C GLY A 180 -4.58 5.29 25.63
N ASN A 181 -4.95 4.30 24.82
CA ASN A 181 -3.96 3.47 24.10
C ASN A 181 -4.18 3.55 22.60
N GLN A 182 -3.38 4.36 21.91
CA GLN A 182 -3.41 4.52 20.45
C GLN A 182 -2.88 3.26 19.79
N ASN A 183 -3.75 2.27 19.57
CA ASN A 183 -3.40 1.13 18.74
C ASN A 183 -3.23 1.61 17.29
N PRO A 184 -2.18 1.13 16.57
CA PRO A 184 -1.98 1.45 15.16
C PRO A 184 -3.21 1.12 14.31
N THR A 185 -3.99 0.12 14.74
CA THR A 185 -5.23 -0.34 14.14
C THR A 185 -6.34 0.71 14.18
N ASP A 186 -6.51 1.41 15.31
CA ASP A 186 -7.51 2.48 15.46
C ASP A 186 -7.12 3.71 14.64
N ALA A 187 -5.84 4.08 14.65
CA ALA A 187 -5.33 5.18 13.83
C ALA A 187 -5.42 4.89 12.32
N LEU A 188 -5.30 3.62 11.91
CA LEU A 188 -5.52 3.20 10.52
C LEU A 188 -7.01 3.17 10.16
N GLY A 189 -7.87 2.77 11.10
CA GLY A 189 -9.33 2.85 10.95
C GLY A 189 -9.81 4.29 10.79
N ASP A 190 -9.27 5.20 11.59
CA ASP A 190 -9.57 6.64 11.53
C ASP A 190 -8.95 7.31 10.29
N LEU A 191 -7.74 6.93 9.89
CA LEU A 191 -7.13 7.34 8.62
C LEU A 191 -7.97 6.86 7.42
N ALA A 192 -8.36 5.58 7.39
CA ALA A 192 -9.18 5.04 6.32
C ALA A 192 -10.54 5.71 6.31
N GLY A 193 -11.17 5.84 7.48
CA GLY A 193 -12.41 6.59 7.66
C GLY A 193 -12.29 8.00 7.09
N GLU A 194 -11.33 8.79 7.53
CA GLU A 194 -11.15 10.17 7.07
C GLU A 194 -10.72 10.27 5.60
N PHE A 195 -9.90 9.37 5.09
CA PHE A 195 -9.45 9.35 3.68
C PHE A 195 -10.56 8.95 2.71
N PHE A 196 -11.46 8.04 3.12
CA PHE A 196 -12.62 7.62 2.32
C PHE A 196 -13.86 8.48 2.56
N ASN A 197 -13.93 9.20 3.69
CA ASN A 197 -15.06 10.04 4.10
C ASN A 197 -14.80 11.55 3.95
N LYS A 198 -13.69 11.97 3.34
CA LYS A 198 -13.29 13.40 3.27
C LYS A 198 -14.23 14.31 2.46
N ASP A 199 -15.32 13.81 1.86
CA ASP A 199 -16.18 14.64 0.99
C ASP A 199 -17.70 14.37 1.06
N LYS A 200 -18.26 13.70 2.10
CA LYS A 200 -19.71 13.42 2.11
C LYS A 200 -20.44 13.77 3.41
N GLY A 201 -21.46 14.61 3.27
CA GLY A 201 -22.52 14.80 4.26
C GLY A 201 -23.31 13.50 4.50
N PRO A 202 -24.09 13.43 5.60
CA PRO A 202 -24.57 12.19 6.22
C PRO A 202 -25.54 11.30 5.42
N GLU A 203 -25.83 11.60 4.15
CA GLU A 203 -26.92 10.93 3.40
C GLU A 203 -26.49 10.07 2.21
N ASP A 204 -25.20 9.95 1.89
CA ASP A 204 -24.76 9.29 0.66
C ASP A 204 -23.82 8.10 0.94
N LYS A 205 -24.41 6.90 1.14
CA LYS A 205 -23.70 5.62 1.22
C LYS A 205 -23.18 5.19 -0.16
N GLY A 206 -22.31 6.00 -0.74
CA GLY A 206 -21.66 5.73 -2.02
C GLY A 206 -20.39 4.92 -1.85
N ASN A 207 -20.21 3.91 -2.70
CA ASN A 207 -19.11 2.95 -2.69
C ASN A 207 -17.72 3.59 -2.48
N ILE A 208 -16.92 2.97 -1.61
CA ILE A 208 -15.50 3.30 -1.34
C ILE A 208 -14.68 3.42 -2.65
N LEU A 209 -15.07 2.65 -3.67
CA LEU A 209 -14.48 2.66 -5.00
C LEU A 209 -14.65 3.99 -5.76
N GLU A 210 -15.72 4.74 -5.48
CA GLU A 210 -16.07 6.00 -6.14
C GLU A 210 -15.35 7.20 -5.51
N SER A 211 -15.17 7.20 -4.18
CA SER A 211 -14.30 8.16 -3.48
C SER A 211 -12.82 7.99 -3.90
N ILE A 212 -12.36 6.75 -4.10
CA ILE A 212 -11.04 6.48 -4.67
C ILE A 212 -10.97 7.01 -6.11
N ALA A 213 -11.96 6.69 -6.95
CA ALA A 213 -11.97 7.15 -8.34
C ALA A 213 -11.96 8.68 -8.47
N GLY A 214 -12.66 9.41 -7.59
CA GLY A 214 -12.68 10.87 -7.55
C GLY A 214 -11.34 11.51 -7.17
N MET A 215 -10.53 10.82 -6.36
CA MET A 215 -9.20 11.28 -5.95
C MET A 215 -8.14 11.07 -7.05
N PHE A 216 -8.28 10.03 -7.87
CA PHE A 216 -7.33 9.71 -8.94
C PHE A 216 -7.76 10.21 -10.33
N GLY A 217 -8.99 10.71 -10.46
CA GLY A 217 -9.62 11.15 -11.71
C GLY A 217 -9.49 12.63 -12.08
N LYS A 218 -8.58 13.38 -11.45
CA LYS A 218 -8.24 14.75 -11.85
C LYS A 218 -6.89 14.83 -12.54
#